data_AF-A0A7J8Y2R7-F1
#
_entry.id   AF-A0A7J8Y2R7-F1
#
_cell.length_a   1.000
_cell.length_b   1.000
_cell.length_c   1.000
_cell.angle_alpha   90.00
_cell.angle_beta   90.00
_cell.angle_gamma   90.00
#
_symmetry.space_group_name_H-M   'P 1'
#
loop_
_entity.id
_entity.type
_entity.pdbx_description
1 polymer ?
#
loop_
_entity_poly.entity_id
_entity_poly.type
_entity_poly.pdbx_seq_one_letter_code
_entity_poly.pdbx_strand_id
1 'polypeptide(L)'
;AVQHGITVVCSAGNDGPDPGTVVNAAPWIVTVAASTIDRAFESDVVLGDNTVIKGEGINFANIQKSPVYPIVYGKSAKKKDADVNDSRNCNTNSLDQELVKGKIVVCENLDKTYANEHMDEVKQLGGIGVVLIDYDSKGMASSFGTFPMTVISSEDGAKVLSYINSTKNPVATILRTTSPTKYTPAPIIAYFSSRGPSTIPKNILKPDIAAPGVNILAAWMGNDTAEAPEGKDPPLYNLISGTSMACPHVSGIAATVKSKNPTWSPSAIRSAIMTTANQINNLKAPITTEKGVAATPYDFGAGEVSLTG
;
A
#
# COMPACT_ATOMS: atom_id res chain seq x y z
N ALA A 1 19.74 -13.89 23.21
CA ALA A 1 18.47 -13.29 23.68
C ALA A 1 17.56 -14.34 24.33
N VAL A 2 16.97 -15.27 23.59
CA VAL A 2 15.94 -16.21 24.10
C VAL A 2 16.42 -17.09 25.26
N GLN A 3 17.67 -17.58 25.23
CA GLN A 3 18.28 -18.32 26.34
C GLN A 3 18.34 -17.53 27.67
N HIS A 4 18.29 -16.20 27.59
CA HIS A 4 18.24 -15.30 28.75
C HIS A 4 16.83 -14.74 29.01
N GLY A 5 15.79 -15.39 28.50
CA GLY A 5 14.39 -15.01 28.76
C GLY A 5 13.90 -13.75 28.02
N ILE A 6 14.62 -13.30 26.98
CA ILE A 6 14.27 -12.12 26.18
C ILE A 6 13.53 -12.57 24.92
N THR A 7 12.28 -12.10 24.74
CA THR A 7 11.50 -12.30 23.52
C THR A 7 12.08 -11.46 22.37
N VAL A 8 12.20 -12.07 21.19
CA VAL A 8 12.66 -11.39 19.97
C VAL A 8 11.54 -11.43 18.94
N VAL A 9 11.18 -10.26 18.44
CA VAL A 9 10.16 -10.07 17.40
C VAL A 9 10.85 -9.54 16.15
N CYS A 10 10.51 -10.10 15.00
CA CYS A 10 11.08 -9.73 13.71
C CYS A 10 9.99 -9.61 12.65
N SER A 11 10.19 -8.70 11.70
CA SER A 11 9.36 -8.56 10.51
C SER A 11 9.47 -9.80 9.59
N ALA A 12 8.41 -10.18 8.89
CA ALA A 12 8.46 -11.31 7.96
C ALA A 12 9.28 -11.03 6.69
N GLY A 13 9.34 -9.76 6.25
CA GLY A 13 9.89 -9.34 4.96
C GLY A 13 8.81 -8.67 4.10
N ASN A 14 9.23 -7.95 3.05
CA ASN A 14 8.34 -7.21 2.16
C ASN A 14 8.42 -7.69 0.70
N ASP A 15 8.83 -8.95 0.49
CA ASP A 15 9.05 -9.54 -0.84
C ASP A 15 7.90 -10.49 -1.26
N GLY A 16 6.74 -10.39 -0.60
CA GLY A 16 5.52 -11.08 -1.03
C GLY A 16 4.98 -10.56 -2.38
N PRO A 17 3.92 -11.18 -2.93
CA PRO A 17 3.05 -12.19 -2.31
C PRO A 17 3.46 -13.64 -2.62
N ASP A 18 4.58 -13.85 -3.31
CA ASP A 18 4.98 -15.19 -3.72
C ASP A 18 5.34 -16.07 -2.50
N PRO A 19 5.04 -17.39 -2.56
CA PRO A 19 5.41 -18.32 -1.49
C PRO A 19 6.92 -18.37 -1.27
N GLY A 20 7.36 -18.61 -0.03
CA GLY A 20 8.78 -18.82 0.26
C GLY A 20 9.62 -17.57 0.45
N THR A 21 8.99 -16.41 0.57
CA THR A 21 9.63 -15.08 0.64
C THR A 21 9.92 -14.61 2.06
N VAL A 22 9.49 -15.37 3.08
CA VAL A 22 9.77 -15.05 4.50
C VAL A 22 11.25 -15.24 4.86
N VAL A 23 11.88 -14.20 5.42
CA VAL A 23 13.34 -14.20 5.71
C VAL A 23 13.66 -14.47 7.18
N ASN A 24 12.83 -13.98 8.10
CA ASN A 24 13.03 -14.14 9.54
C ASN A 24 12.31 -15.40 10.05
N ALA A 25 12.90 -16.57 9.83
CA ALA A 25 12.20 -17.84 10.05
C ALA A 25 12.71 -18.70 11.23
N ALA A 26 13.63 -18.20 12.05
CA ALA A 26 14.16 -18.98 13.16
C ALA A 26 13.03 -19.43 14.12
N PRO A 27 13.05 -20.68 14.64
CA PRO A 27 11.98 -21.19 15.50
C PRO A 27 11.74 -20.40 16.79
N TRP A 28 12.75 -19.68 17.27
CA TRP A 28 12.74 -18.98 18.56
C TRP A 28 12.41 -17.48 18.45
N ILE A 29 12.15 -16.97 17.24
CA ILE A 29 11.68 -15.58 17.02
C ILE A 29 10.18 -15.57 16.71
N VAL A 30 9.51 -14.48 17.08
CA VAL A 30 8.13 -14.17 16.67
C VAL A 30 8.20 -13.40 15.35
N THR A 31 7.70 -13.98 14.27
CA THR A 31 7.76 -13.42 12.92
C THR A 31 6.43 -12.80 12.55
N VAL A 32 6.44 -11.52 12.16
CA VAL A 32 5.23 -10.70 12.03
C VAL A 32 4.97 -10.33 10.57
N ALA A 33 3.82 -10.75 10.04
CA ALA A 33 3.26 -10.28 8.78
C ALA A 33 2.59 -8.91 8.92
N ALA A 34 2.44 -8.22 7.80
CA ALA A 34 1.78 -6.92 7.73
C ALA A 34 0.35 -7.06 7.22
N SER A 35 -0.56 -6.43 7.95
CA SER A 35 -1.97 -6.30 7.57
C SER A 35 -2.40 -4.84 7.50
N THR A 36 -3.52 -4.59 6.83
CA THR A 36 -4.18 -3.28 6.79
C THR A 36 -4.99 -3.01 8.06
N ILE A 37 -5.33 -1.74 8.26
CA ILE A 37 -6.27 -1.28 9.29
C ILE A 37 -7.56 -0.78 8.64
N ASP A 38 -8.57 -0.46 9.45
CA ASP A 38 -9.87 0.07 8.99
C ASP A 38 -9.84 1.56 8.62
N ARG A 39 -8.66 2.09 8.32
CA ARG A 39 -8.44 3.42 7.76
C ARG A 39 -7.94 3.27 6.33
N ALA A 40 -8.53 4.02 5.40
CA ALA A 40 -8.05 4.14 4.03
C ALA A 40 -7.63 5.57 3.70
N PHE A 41 -6.98 5.75 2.55
CA PHE A 41 -6.70 7.03 1.93
C PHE A 41 -7.31 7.01 0.52
N GLU A 42 -8.51 7.57 0.40
CA GLU A 42 -9.27 7.57 -0.86
C GLU A 42 -8.99 8.85 -1.65
N SER A 43 -8.58 8.69 -2.90
CA SER A 43 -8.35 9.75 -3.88
C SER A 43 -9.08 9.42 -5.18
N ASP A 44 -10.39 9.59 -5.19
CA ASP A 44 -11.24 9.16 -6.31
C ASP A 44 -11.03 10.00 -7.58
N VAL A 45 -11.31 9.41 -8.74
CA VAL A 45 -11.38 10.13 -10.03
C VAL A 45 -12.84 10.34 -10.42
N VAL A 46 -13.23 11.57 -10.69
CA VAL A 46 -14.53 11.90 -11.29
C VAL A 46 -14.34 12.09 -12.78
N LEU A 47 -15.05 11.32 -13.59
CA LEU A 47 -15.03 11.43 -15.06
C LEU A 47 -16.13 12.39 -15.54
N GLY A 48 -16.02 12.90 -16.77
CA GLY A 48 -16.96 13.87 -17.33
C GLY A 48 -18.40 13.36 -17.54
N ASP A 49 -18.62 12.05 -17.48
CA ASP A 49 -19.95 11.42 -17.45
C ASP A 49 -20.51 11.26 -16.02
N ASN A 50 -19.81 11.81 -15.02
CA ASN A 50 -20.06 11.68 -13.58
C ASN A 50 -19.80 10.29 -12.99
N THR A 51 -19.18 9.37 -13.74
CA THR A 51 -18.67 8.12 -13.18
C THR A 51 -17.59 8.44 -12.15
N VAL A 52 -17.72 7.85 -10.95
CA VAL A 52 -16.71 7.96 -9.89
C VAL A 52 -15.92 6.67 -9.84
N ILE A 53 -14.61 6.79 -10.04
CA ILE A 53 -13.66 5.69 -9.96
C ILE A 53 -12.94 5.77 -8.62
N LYS A 54 -12.97 4.66 -7.87
CA LYS A 54 -12.27 4.57 -6.59
C LYS A 54 -10.77 4.49 -6.81
N GLY A 55 -10.04 5.34 -6.12
CA GLY A 55 -8.58 5.38 -6.18
C GLY A 55 -7.96 5.59 -4.82
N GLU A 56 -6.67 5.28 -4.71
CA GLU A 56 -5.89 5.41 -3.49
C GLU A 56 -4.65 6.29 -3.69
N GLY A 57 -4.30 7.03 -2.65
CA GLY A 57 -3.17 7.96 -2.69
C GLY A 57 -3.35 9.10 -1.70
N ILE A 58 -2.25 9.74 -1.32
CA ILE A 58 -2.22 10.90 -0.44
C ILE A 58 -1.77 12.12 -1.25
N ASN A 59 -2.74 12.84 -1.81
CA ASN A 59 -2.52 14.13 -2.44
C ASN A 59 -3.36 15.21 -1.76
N PHE A 60 -2.76 16.41 -1.68
CA PHE A 60 -3.34 17.61 -1.11
C PHE A 60 -3.59 18.67 -2.18
N ALA A 61 -3.74 18.25 -3.43
CA ALA A 61 -3.84 19.15 -4.55
C ALA A 61 -5.04 20.10 -4.40
N ASN A 62 -4.85 21.33 -4.86
CA ASN A 62 -5.89 22.35 -4.88
C ASN A 62 -6.51 22.44 -6.27
N ILE A 63 -7.27 21.41 -6.65
CA ILE A 63 -7.97 21.35 -7.93
C ILE A 63 -9.48 21.42 -7.75
N GLN A 64 -10.20 21.78 -8.82
CA GLN A 64 -11.66 21.81 -8.80
C GLN A 64 -12.22 20.41 -8.51
N LYS A 65 -13.43 20.31 -7.94
CA LYS A 65 -14.09 19.01 -7.68
C LYS A 65 -14.86 18.48 -8.88
N SER A 66 -15.27 19.37 -9.78
CA SER A 66 -15.99 19.01 -11.00
C SER A 66 -15.02 18.52 -12.07
N PRO A 67 -15.40 17.53 -12.91
CA PRO A 67 -14.54 16.97 -13.96
C PRO A 67 -14.31 17.98 -15.09
N VAL A 68 -13.28 18.81 -14.96
CA VAL A 68 -13.02 19.93 -15.90
C VAL A 68 -11.70 19.81 -16.66
N TYR A 69 -10.81 18.93 -16.24
CA TYR A 69 -9.46 18.84 -16.80
C TYR A 69 -9.43 17.78 -17.91
N PRO A 70 -8.90 18.09 -19.11
CA PRO A 70 -8.76 17.08 -20.15
C PRO A 70 -7.94 15.88 -19.65
N ILE A 71 -8.33 14.67 -20.04
CA ILE A 71 -7.62 13.44 -19.70
C ILE A 71 -7.12 12.74 -20.97
N VAL A 72 -5.93 12.17 -20.91
CA VAL A 72 -5.31 11.43 -22.03
C VAL A 72 -4.66 10.15 -21.53
N TYR A 73 -4.71 9.10 -22.33
CA TYR A 73 -3.99 7.86 -22.05
C TYR A 73 -2.56 7.95 -22.58
N GLY A 74 -1.56 7.58 -21.77
CA GLY A 74 -0.13 7.69 -22.11
C GLY A 74 0.23 7.06 -23.46
N LYS A 75 -0.36 5.91 -23.79
CA LYS A 75 -0.22 5.27 -25.11
C LYS A 75 -0.55 6.18 -26.29
N SER A 76 -1.59 7.01 -26.13
CA SER A 76 -2.06 7.94 -27.16
C SER A 76 -1.28 9.26 -27.16
N ALA A 77 -0.52 9.52 -26.09
CA ALA A 77 0.39 10.66 -25.96
C ALA A 77 1.86 10.26 -26.25
N LYS A 78 2.07 9.13 -26.93
CA LYS A 78 3.39 8.61 -27.27
C LYS A 78 4.20 9.60 -28.12
N LYS A 79 5.47 9.77 -27.76
CA LYS A 79 6.48 10.44 -28.59
C LYS A 79 6.83 9.60 -29.82
N LYS A 80 7.06 10.25 -30.96
CA LYS A 80 7.23 9.60 -32.28
C LYS A 80 8.17 8.39 -32.28
N ASP A 81 9.32 8.51 -31.62
CA ASP A 81 10.39 7.50 -31.63
C ASP A 81 10.41 6.64 -30.35
N ALA A 82 9.44 6.80 -29.45
CA ALA A 82 9.35 6.03 -28.20
C ALA A 82 8.67 4.67 -28.40
N ASP A 83 9.02 3.70 -27.54
CA ASP A 83 8.30 2.44 -27.46
C ASP A 83 6.86 2.66 -26.95
N VAL A 84 5.93 1.83 -27.44
CA VAL A 84 4.52 1.95 -27.06
C VAL A 84 4.29 1.54 -25.61
N ASN A 85 5.04 0.58 -25.08
CA ASN A 85 4.93 0.17 -23.68
C ASN A 85 5.54 1.22 -22.76
N ASP A 86 6.67 1.82 -23.14
CA ASP A 86 7.22 2.95 -22.40
C ASP A 86 6.20 4.08 -22.27
N SER A 87 5.51 4.41 -23.37
CA SER A 87 4.48 5.45 -23.36
C SER A 87 3.24 5.06 -22.55
N ARG A 88 2.86 3.77 -22.53
CA ARG A 88 1.78 3.25 -21.67
C ARG A 88 2.13 3.39 -20.20
N ASN A 89 3.38 3.10 -19.86
CA ASN A 89 3.90 3.24 -18.52
C ASN A 89 4.26 4.68 -18.18
N CYS A 90 4.18 5.64 -19.11
CA CYS A 90 4.67 7.01 -18.88
C CYS A 90 6.15 7.02 -18.40
N ASN A 91 6.96 6.12 -18.95
CA ASN A 91 8.39 6.02 -18.65
C ASN A 91 9.10 7.29 -19.14
N THR A 92 10.27 7.57 -18.57
CA THR A 92 11.05 8.77 -18.90
C THR A 92 11.25 8.92 -20.41
N ASN A 93 11.03 10.13 -20.95
CA ASN A 93 11.23 10.48 -22.35
C ASN A 93 10.36 9.68 -23.35
N SER A 94 9.26 9.10 -22.88
CA SER A 94 8.34 8.33 -23.73
C SER A 94 7.13 9.12 -24.25
N LEU A 95 6.79 10.22 -23.57
CA LEU A 95 5.60 11.01 -23.87
C LEU A 95 5.91 12.27 -24.69
N ASP A 96 4.95 12.68 -25.50
CA ASP A 96 4.97 13.94 -26.25
C ASP A 96 4.44 15.09 -25.38
N GLN A 97 5.25 16.12 -25.20
CA GLN A 97 4.93 17.26 -24.34
C GLN A 97 3.65 17.99 -24.79
N GLU A 98 3.42 18.13 -26.09
CA GLU A 98 2.23 18.84 -26.61
C GLU A 98 0.95 18.07 -26.32
N LEU A 99 1.03 16.74 -26.27
CA LEU A 99 -0.09 15.87 -25.98
C LEU A 99 -0.39 15.76 -24.47
N VAL A 100 0.61 15.97 -23.61
CA VAL A 100 0.51 15.86 -22.14
C VAL A 100 0.19 17.19 -21.45
N LYS A 101 0.77 18.30 -21.92
CA LYS A 101 0.72 19.59 -21.23
C LYS A 101 -0.71 20.03 -20.92
N GLY A 102 -0.98 20.32 -19.65
CA GLY A 102 -2.29 20.78 -19.16
C GLY A 102 -3.35 19.68 -19.03
N LYS A 103 -2.97 18.40 -19.12
CA LYS A 103 -3.90 17.26 -19.02
C LYS A 103 -3.59 16.36 -17.83
N ILE A 104 -4.60 15.61 -17.40
CA ILE A 104 -4.41 14.42 -16.56
C ILE A 104 -3.98 13.27 -17.48
N VAL A 105 -2.93 12.54 -17.10
CA VAL A 105 -2.42 11.41 -17.87
C VAL A 105 -2.76 10.11 -17.17
N VAL A 106 -3.34 9.16 -17.91
CA VAL A 106 -3.53 7.78 -17.46
C VAL A 106 -2.30 6.97 -17.84
N CYS A 107 -1.64 6.39 -16.84
CA CYS A 107 -0.45 5.56 -16.98
C CYS A 107 -0.74 4.15 -16.47
N GLU A 108 -0.02 3.14 -16.95
CA GLU A 108 -0.02 1.80 -16.37
C GLU A 108 1.27 1.57 -15.57
N ASN A 109 1.25 0.67 -14.59
CA ASN A 109 2.44 0.21 -13.88
C ASN A 109 2.78 -1.24 -14.26
N LEU A 110 3.06 -1.49 -15.54
CA LEU A 110 3.40 -2.84 -16.02
C LEU A 110 4.83 -3.25 -15.61
N ASP A 111 5.72 -2.26 -15.49
CA ASP A 111 7.14 -2.46 -15.17
C ASP A 111 7.39 -2.57 -13.66
N LYS A 112 6.34 -2.39 -12.84
CA LYS A 112 6.36 -2.47 -11.36
C LYS A 112 7.36 -1.49 -10.73
N THR A 113 7.47 -0.30 -11.31
CA THR A 113 8.32 0.77 -10.80
C THR A 113 7.58 1.59 -9.74
N TYR A 114 8.29 2.51 -9.08
CA TYR A 114 7.68 3.36 -8.07
C TYR A 114 6.71 4.36 -8.70
N ALA A 115 5.54 4.52 -8.09
CA ALA A 115 4.50 5.45 -8.55
C ALA A 115 5.03 6.87 -8.87
N ASN A 116 5.99 7.36 -8.08
CA ASN A 116 6.59 8.68 -8.26
C ASN A 116 7.36 8.83 -9.58
N GLU A 117 7.90 7.76 -10.17
CA GLU A 117 8.62 7.84 -11.44
C GLU A 117 7.68 8.26 -12.58
N HIS A 118 6.47 7.69 -12.62
CA HIS A 118 5.43 8.08 -13.59
C HIS A 118 4.94 9.52 -13.36
N MET A 119 4.86 9.93 -12.08
CA MET A 119 4.49 11.29 -11.70
C MET A 119 5.49 12.31 -12.22
N ASP A 120 6.79 12.04 -12.03
CA ASP A 120 7.86 12.98 -12.35
C ASP A 120 7.94 13.26 -13.85
N GLU A 121 7.84 12.23 -14.71
CA GLU A 121 7.79 12.40 -16.17
C GLU A 121 6.60 13.29 -16.59
N VAL A 122 5.40 12.96 -16.12
CA VAL A 122 4.18 13.70 -16.50
C VAL A 122 4.25 15.14 -16.00
N LYS A 123 4.71 15.35 -14.76
CA LYS A 123 4.89 16.68 -14.16
C LYS A 123 5.92 17.50 -14.92
N GLN A 124 7.05 16.91 -15.31
CA GLN A 124 8.11 17.58 -16.08
C GLN A 124 7.61 18.08 -17.44
N LEU A 125 6.72 17.32 -18.09
CA LEU A 125 6.11 17.70 -19.38
C LEU A 125 4.94 18.70 -19.22
N GLY A 126 4.65 19.15 -18.00
CA GLY A 126 3.57 20.09 -17.70
C GLY A 126 2.19 19.45 -17.66
N GLY A 127 2.11 18.13 -17.51
CA GLY A 127 0.89 17.44 -17.11
C GLY A 127 0.45 17.88 -15.72
N ILE A 128 -0.86 17.86 -15.48
CA ILE A 128 -1.46 18.42 -14.26
C ILE A 128 -2.01 17.36 -13.32
N GLY A 129 -1.88 16.08 -13.67
CA GLY A 129 -2.19 14.98 -12.77
C GLY A 129 -1.95 13.61 -13.40
N VAL A 130 -1.92 12.57 -12.57
CA VAL A 130 -1.72 11.19 -13.00
C VAL A 130 -2.77 10.26 -12.40
N VAL A 131 -3.37 9.44 -13.25
CA VAL A 131 -4.15 8.26 -12.83
C VAL A 131 -3.31 7.03 -13.18
N LEU A 132 -2.73 6.39 -12.17
CA LEU A 132 -1.89 5.22 -12.35
C LEU A 132 -2.72 3.95 -12.20
N ILE A 133 -2.73 3.10 -13.22
CA ILE A 133 -3.34 1.78 -13.18
C ILE A 133 -2.30 0.80 -12.65
N ASP A 134 -2.51 0.29 -11.44
CA ASP A 134 -1.62 -0.70 -10.83
C ASP A 134 -2.31 -2.08 -10.78
N TYR A 135 -1.53 -3.11 -11.07
CA TYR A 135 -1.98 -4.49 -11.17
C TYR A 135 -1.71 -5.30 -9.91
N ASP A 136 -0.78 -4.83 -9.06
CA ASP A 136 -0.30 -5.52 -7.86
C ASP A 136 -0.69 -4.79 -6.57
N SER A 137 -0.79 -3.45 -6.60
CA SER A 137 -1.07 -2.66 -5.40
C SER A 137 -2.57 -2.50 -5.14
N LYS A 138 -3.08 -3.20 -4.12
CA LYS A 138 -4.29 -2.76 -3.43
C LYS A 138 -3.96 -2.42 -1.99
N GLY A 139 -4.45 -1.27 -1.53
CA GLY A 139 -4.57 -0.94 -0.11
C GLY A 139 -3.34 -0.30 0.50
N MET A 140 -2.38 0.19 -0.29
CA MET A 140 -1.20 0.91 0.19
C MET A 140 -1.08 2.26 -0.50
N ALA A 141 -1.46 3.32 0.21
CA ALA A 141 -1.42 4.66 -0.35
C ALA A 141 0.00 5.24 -0.34
N SER A 142 0.45 5.75 -1.48
CA SER A 142 1.68 6.55 -1.62
C SER A 142 1.39 8.03 -1.43
N SER A 143 2.38 8.79 -0.98
CA SER A 143 2.30 10.25 -0.87
C SER A 143 2.72 10.92 -2.17
N PHE A 144 1.87 11.80 -2.69
CA PHE A 144 2.07 12.58 -3.92
C PHE A 144 2.11 14.09 -3.65
N GLY A 145 2.13 14.49 -2.37
CA GLY A 145 2.24 15.88 -1.95
C GLY A 145 1.10 16.75 -2.50
N THR A 146 1.43 17.83 -3.21
CA THR A 146 0.46 18.77 -3.79
C THR A 146 0.10 18.44 -5.24
N PHE A 147 0.69 17.41 -5.84
CA PHE A 147 0.41 17.02 -7.21
C PHE A 147 -0.82 16.08 -7.28
N PRO A 148 -1.82 16.34 -8.14
CA PRO A 148 -2.95 15.44 -8.31
C PRO A 148 -2.52 14.08 -8.82
N MET A 149 -2.52 13.08 -7.96
CA MET A 149 -2.25 11.70 -8.38
C MET A 149 -3.04 10.70 -7.55
N THR A 150 -3.46 9.64 -8.23
CA THR A 150 -4.15 8.51 -7.63
C THR A 150 -3.78 7.22 -8.33
N VAL A 151 -3.81 6.13 -7.58
CA VAL A 151 -3.60 4.77 -8.06
C VAL A 151 -4.96 4.07 -8.08
N ILE A 152 -5.28 3.38 -9.17
CA ILE A 152 -6.53 2.65 -9.35
C ILE A 152 -6.26 1.20 -9.73
N SER A 153 -7.24 0.34 -9.47
CA SER A 153 -7.19 -1.06 -9.86
C SER A 153 -7.20 -1.22 -11.38
N SER A 154 -6.69 -2.36 -11.88
CA SER A 154 -6.78 -2.71 -13.31
C SER A 154 -8.22 -2.80 -13.84
N GLU A 155 -9.16 -3.27 -13.01
CA GLU A 155 -10.59 -3.34 -13.32
C GLU A 155 -11.19 -1.94 -13.53
N ASP A 156 -10.82 -0.99 -12.67
CA ASP A 156 -11.24 0.40 -12.77
C ASP A 156 -10.51 1.15 -13.89
N GLY A 157 -9.24 0.82 -14.12
CA GLY A 157 -8.45 1.30 -15.25
C GLY A 157 -9.12 0.99 -16.58
N ALA A 158 -9.65 -0.23 -16.74
CA ALA A 158 -10.42 -0.59 -17.93
C ALA A 158 -11.65 0.31 -18.15
N LYS A 159 -12.34 0.74 -17.08
CA LYS A 159 -13.47 1.67 -17.16
C LYS A 159 -13.01 3.06 -17.60
N VAL A 160 -11.92 3.57 -17.02
CA VAL A 160 -11.33 4.86 -17.40
C VAL A 160 -10.92 4.87 -18.88
N LEU A 161 -10.22 3.83 -19.33
CA LEU A 161 -9.79 3.71 -20.73
C LEU A 161 -10.98 3.59 -21.69
N SER A 162 -12.03 2.86 -21.30
CA SER A 162 -13.27 2.79 -22.07
C SER A 162 -13.95 4.15 -22.20
N TYR A 163 -14.05 4.90 -21.09
CA TYR A 163 -14.58 6.28 -21.09
C TYR A 163 -13.78 7.20 -22.02
N ILE A 164 -12.45 7.20 -21.94
CA ILE A 164 -11.59 8.03 -22.80
C ILE A 164 -11.88 7.78 -24.29
N ASN A 165 -12.11 6.53 -24.68
CA ASN A 165 -12.39 6.16 -26.07
C ASN A 165 -13.84 6.45 -26.52
N SER A 166 -14.76 6.70 -25.57
CA SER A 166 -16.18 6.91 -25.85
C SER A 166 -16.54 8.35 -26.26
N THR A 167 -15.65 9.32 -26.02
CA THR A 167 -15.88 10.74 -26.27
C THR A 167 -14.66 11.40 -26.91
N LYS A 168 -14.89 12.45 -27.70
CA LYS A 168 -13.81 13.23 -28.34
C LYS A 168 -13.12 14.19 -27.39
N ASN A 169 -13.80 14.59 -26.31
CA ASN A 169 -13.30 15.57 -25.34
C ASN A 169 -13.41 14.99 -23.92
N PRO A 170 -12.65 13.94 -23.59
CA PRO A 170 -12.71 13.33 -22.27
C PRO A 170 -12.14 14.30 -21.24
N VAL A 171 -12.85 14.46 -20.13
CA VAL A 171 -12.44 15.27 -18.99
C VAL A 171 -12.55 14.47 -17.70
N ALA A 172 -11.71 14.79 -16.74
CA ALA A 172 -11.70 14.16 -15.43
C ALA A 172 -11.19 15.11 -14.36
N THR A 173 -11.21 14.66 -13.12
CA THR A 173 -10.63 15.34 -11.96
C THR A 173 -10.25 14.31 -10.91
N ILE A 174 -9.06 14.46 -10.33
CA ILE A 174 -8.58 13.63 -9.22
C ILE A 174 -8.92 14.35 -7.92
N LEU A 175 -9.82 13.79 -7.13
CA LEU A 175 -10.22 14.41 -5.87
C LEU A 175 -9.07 14.39 -4.87
N ARG A 176 -9.00 15.47 -4.09
CA ARG A 176 -8.13 15.54 -2.91
C ARG A 176 -8.41 14.36 -1.99
N THR A 177 -7.35 13.79 -1.43
CA THR A 177 -7.46 12.63 -0.54
C THR A 177 -8.36 12.88 0.65
N THR A 178 -9.21 11.90 0.94
CA THR A 178 -9.97 11.78 2.19
C THR A 178 -9.49 10.55 2.96
N SER A 179 -9.65 10.54 4.28
CA SER A 179 -9.27 9.39 5.11
C SER A 179 -10.47 8.85 5.87
N PRO A 180 -11.30 8.01 5.22
CA PRO A 180 -12.42 7.37 5.89
C PRO A 180 -11.92 6.34 6.91
N THR A 181 -12.66 6.24 8.02
CA THR A 181 -12.50 5.21 9.06
C THR A 181 -13.60 4.16 8.94
N LYS A 182 -13.41 2.97 9.53
CA LYS A 182 -14.29 1.81 9.40
C LYS A 182 -14.34 1.26 7.98
N TYR A 183 -13.22 1.35 7.27
CA TYR A 183 -13.05 0.77 5.94
C TYR A 183 -13.16 -0.75 6.01
N THR A 184 -13.79 -1.36 5.01
CA THR A 184 -14.03 -2.81 4.96
C THR A 184 -13.59 -3.38 3.62
N PRO A 185 -13.09 -4.63 3.59
CA PRO A 185 -12.71 -5.45 4.75
C PRO A 185 -11.41 -4.97 5.41
N ALA A 186 -11.31 -5.07 6.74
CA ALA A 186 -10.05 -4.89 7.48
C ALA A 186 -9.98 -5.80 8.72
N PRO A 187 -8.83 -6.44 9.03
CA PRO A 187 -7.62 -6.45 8.22
C PRO A 187 -7.76 -7.30 6.96
N ILE A 188 -6.94 -6.97 5.96
CA ILE A 188 -6.50 -7.87 4.91
C ILE A 188 -4.96 -7.95 4.95
N ILE A 189 -4.39 -9.02 4.41
CA ILE A 189 -2.93 -9.17 4.35
C ILE A 189 -2.37 -8.30 3.23
N ALA A 190 -1.33 -7.53 3.55
CA ALA A 190 -0.67 -6.66 2.60
C ALA A 190 -0.01 -7.48 1.49
N TYR A 191 -0.12 -7.01 0.24
CA TYR A 191 0.42 -7.72 -0.93
C TYR A 191 1.93 -8.00 -0.77
N PHE A 192 2.69 -7.00 -0.30
CA PHE A 192 4.13 -7.10 -0.09
C PHE A 192 4.51 -8.00 1.09
N SER A 193 3.61 -8.30 2.02
CA SER A 193 3.98 -9.06 3.22
C SER A 193 4.52 -10.42 2.81
N SER A 194 5.78 -10.72 3.14
CA SER A 194 6.42 -11.99 2.77
C SER A 194 5.64 -13.20 3.30
N ARG A 195 5.57 -14.24 2.48
CA ARG A 195 4.77 -15.45 2.73
C ARG A 195 5.66 -16.65 3.07
N GLY A 196 5.11 -17.56 3.87
CA GLY A 196 5.67 -18.89 4.04
C GLY A 196 5.47 -19.79 2.81
N PRO A 197 5.89 -21.07 2.88
CA PRO A 197 6.67 -21.68 3.96
C PRO A 197 8.08 -21.10 4.04
N SER A 198 8.78 -21.28 5.16
CA SER A 198 10.21 -20.91 5.19
C SER A 198 11.06 -21.88 4.36
N THR A 199 12.08 -21.34 3.68
CA THR A 199 13.11 -22.10 2.99
C THR A 199 14.12 -22.77 3.94
N ILE A 200 14.20 -22.35 5.20
CA ILE A 200 15.14 -22.88 6.20
C ILE A 200 14.49 -24.01 7.01
N PRO A 201 13.65 -23.79 8.06
CA PRO A 201 12.88 -24.86 8.65
C PRO A 201 11.59 -25.11 7.86
N LYS A 202 11.53 -26.19 7.08
CA LYS A 202 10.33 -26.55 6.30
C LYS A 202 9.17 -27.07 7.16
N ASN A 203 9.44 -27.48 8.40
CA ASN A 203 8.47 -28.10 9.32
C ASN A 203 7.88 -27.12 10.34
N ILE A 204 8.26 -25.84 10.30
CA ILE A 204 7.75 -24.82 11.23
C ILE A 204 7.09 -23.73 10.40
N LEU A 205 5.80 -23.53 10.67
CA LEU A 205 4.98 -22.56 9.96
C LEU A 205 5.47 -21.13 10.24
N LYS A 206 5.53 -20.32 9.18
CA LYS A 206 5.86 -18.89 9.22
C LYS A 206 4.98 -18.15 8.21
N PRO A 207 4.59 -16.88 8.47
CA PRO A 207 4.84 -16.09 9.68
C PRO A 207 4.10 -16.63 10.92
N ASP A 208 4.33 -16.08 12.11
CA ASP A 208 3.65 -16.54 13.34
C ASP A 208 2.34 -15.80 13.61
N ILE A 209 2.28 -14.53 13.24
CA ILE A 209 1.19 -13.61 13.55
C ILE A 209 1.18 -12.48 12.50
N ALA A 210 0.04 -11.83 12.29
CA ALA A 210 -0.09 -10.57 11.56
C ALA A 210 -0.40 -9.40 12.51
N ALA A 211 0.02 -8.20 12.12
CA ALA A 211 -0.29 -6.97 12.85
C ALA A 211 -0.32 -5.76 11.89
N PRO A 212 -0.86 -4.61 12.35
CA PRO A 212 -0.96 -3.41 11.52
C PRO A 212 0.39 -2.97 10.96
N GLY A 213 0.51 -3.02 9.63
CA GLY A 213 1.76 -2.71 8.93
C GLY A 213 1.58 -1.82 7.71
N VAL A 214 0.37 -1.41 7.37
CA VAL A 214 0.10 -0.61 6.18
C VAL A 214 -0.32 0.81 6.55
N ASN A 215 0.37 1.79 5.96
CA ASN A 215 0.22 3.22 6.18
C ASN A 215 0.16 3.57 7.67
N ILE A 216 1.15 3.16 8.46
CA ILE A 216 1.20 3.43 9.90
C ILE A 216 1.85 4.80 10.13
N LEU A 217 1.18 5.66 10.92
CA LEU A 217 1.69 6.98 11.30
C LEU A 217 2.60 6.84 12.52
N ALA A 218 3.85 7.26 12.40
CA ALA A 218 4.81 7.25 13.50
C ALA A 218 5.71 8.49 13.46
N ALA A 219 6.49 8.70 14.52
CA ALA A 219 7.46 9.81 14.57
C ALA A 219 8.49 9.69 13.44
N TRP A 220 8.91 10.83 12.91
CA TRP A 220 9.87 10.93 11.82
C TRP A 220 10.97 11.95 12.12
N MET A 221 12.04 11.91 11.33
CA MET A 221 13.15 12.84 11.47
C MET A 221 12.71 14.24 11.02
N GLY A 222 12.71 15.20 11.94
CA GLY A 222 12.30 16.59 11.67
C GLY A 222 13.25 17.40 10.78
N ASN A 223 14.23 16.77 10.14
CA ASN A 223 15.16 17.37 9.19
C ASN A 223 15.11 16.68 7.81
N ASP A 224 14.18 15.76 7.58
CA ASP A 224 14.02 15.09 6.30
C ASP A 224 13.24 15.96 5.32
N THR A 225 13.97 16.68 4.47
CA THR A 225 13.40 17.56 3.45
C THR A 225 12.85 16.80 2.25
N ALA A 226 13.18 15.52 2.06
CA ALA A 226 12.67 14.74 0.92
C ALA A 226 11.17 14.46 1.07
N GLU A 227 10.71 14.30 2.31
CA GLU A 227 9.31 14.05 2.67
C GLU A 227 8.52 15.34 2.92
N ALA A 228 9.16 16.51 2.84
CA ALA A 228 8.53 17.80 3.06
C ALA A 228 7.71 18.22 1.83
N PRO A 229 6.41 18.52 1.96
CA PRO A 229 5.68 19.17 0.88
C PRO A 229 6.32 20.51 0.50
N GLU A 230 6.20 20.90 -0.76
CA GLU A 230 6.78 22.15 -1.27
C GLU A 230 6.33 23.36 -0.43
N GLY A 231 7.28 24.13 0.09
CA GLY A 231 7.03 25.30 0.93
C GLY A 231 6.57 24.97 2.36
N LYS A 232 6.80 23.75 2.86
CA LYS A 232 6.50 23.33 4.23
C LYS A 232 7.76 22.86 4.96
N ASP A 233 7.72 22.94 6.28
CA ASP A 233 8.74 22.35 7.14
C ASP A 233 8.72 20.82 7.03
N PRO A 234 9.88 20.16 7.26
CA PRO A 234 9.94 18.70 7.36
C PRO A 234 8.91 18.14 8.35
N PRO A 235 8.27 17.00 8.02
CA PRO A 235 7.25 16.44 8.87
C PRO A 235 7.86 15.80 10.12
N LEU A 236 7.22 16.01 11.27
CA LEU A 236 7.58 15.32 12.52
C LEU A 236 7.01 13.90 12.61
N TYR A 237 6.14 13.54 11.66
CA TYR A 237 5.50 12.24 11.57
C TYR A 237 5.41 11.80 10.11
N ASN A 238 5.59 10.51 9.85
CA ASN A 238 5.45 9.96 8.50
C ASN A 238 4.52 8.74 8.48
N LEU A 239 3.88 8.52 7.33
CA LEU A 239 3.05 7.36 7.02
C LEU A 239 3.85 6.40 6.16
N ILE A 240 4.25 5.28 6.74
CA ILE A 240 5.02 4.26 6.02
C ILE A 240 4.39 2.88 6.19
N SER A 241 4.72 1.99 5.25
CA SER A 241 4.20 0.64 5.17
C SER A 241 5.34 -0.37 5.22
N GLY A 242 5.08 -1.53 5.82
CA GLY A 242 6.03 -2.62 5.88
C GLY A 242 5.75 -3.57 7.04
N THR A 243 6.26 -4.78 6.93
CA THR A 243 6.38 -5.69 8.09
C THR A 243 7.26 -5.08 9.19
N SER A 244 8.14 -4.14 8.85
CA SER A 244 8.87 -3.28 9.79
C SER A 244 7.96 -2.44 10.69
N MET A 245 6.76 -2.07 10.24
CA MET A 245 5.76 -1.33 11.04
C MET A 245 4.89 -2.27 11.86
N ALA A 246 4.64 -3.48 11.37
CA ALA A 246 3.91 -4.53 12.11
C ALA A 246 4.72 -5.08 13.30
N CYS A 247 6.03 -5.30 13.11
CA CYS A 247 6.95 -5.80 14.12
C CYS A 247 6.90 -5.04 15.48
N PRO A 248 7.00 -3.69 15.53
CA PRO A 248 6.96 -2.95 16.79
C PRO A 248 5.60 -3.02 17.50
N HIS A 249 4.48 -3.17 16.78
CA HIS A 249 3.17 -3.41 17.41
C HIS A 249 3.20 -4.69 18.25
N VAL A 250 3.65 -5.80 17.66
CA VAL A 250 3.76 -7.09 18.38
C VAL A 250 4.83 -7.03 19.47
N SER A 251 5.92 -6.27 19.27
CA SER A 251 6.93 -6.04 20.31
C SER A 251 6.35 -5.35 21.56
N GLY A 252 5.54 -4.30 21.36
CA GLY A 252 4.84 -3.62 22.46
C GLY A 252 3.83 -4.52 23.18
N ILE A 253 3.14 -5.38 22.43
CA ILE A 253 2.21 -6.38 22.99
C ILE A 253 2.98 -7.42 23.81
N ALA A 254 4.08 -7.96 23.28
CA ALA A 254 4.94 -8.91 23.99
C ALA A 254 5.51 -8.32 25.29
N ALA A 255 5.95 -7.05 25.27
CA ALA A 255 6.38 -6.35 26.46
C ALA A 255 5.25 -6.17 27.49
N THR A 256 4.04 -5.84 27.02
CA THR A 256 2.86 -5.70 27.89
C THR A 256 2.51 -7.05 28.54
N VAL A 257 2.50 -8.15 27.78
CA VAL A 257 2.27 -9.50 28.32
C VAL A 257 3.35 -9.87 29.34
N LYS A 258 4.63 -9.59 29.06
CA LYS A 258 5.75 -9.82 30.00
C LYS A 258 5.60 -9.00 31.28
N SER A 259 5.17 -7.74 31.19
CA SER A 259 4.98 -6.88 32.36
C SER A 259 3.91 -7.41 33.31
N LYS A 260 2.83 -7.99 32.76
CA LYS A 260 1.75 -8.62 33.53
C LYS A 260 2.09 -10.03 33.99
N ASN A 261 3.00 -10.71 33.30
CA ASN A 261 3.44 -12.07 33.59
C ASN A 261 4.98 -12.14 33.66
N PRO A 262 5.63 -11.57 34.70
CA PRO A 262 7.09 -11.40 34.72
C PRO A 262 7.90 -12.71 34.66
N THR A 263 7.31 -13.82 35.09
CA THR A 263 7.95 -15.15 35.09
C THR A 263 7.79 -15.90 33.78
N TRP A 264 6.94 -15.44 32.86
CA TRP A 264 6.70 -16.15 31.59
C TRP A 264 7.93 -16.14 30.70
N SER A 265 8.18 -17.30 30.08
CA SER A 265 9.24 -17.48 29.10
C SER A 265 8.87 -16.80 27.77
N PRO A 266 9.85 -16.54 26.88
CA PRO A 266 9.58 -16.06 25.53
C PRO A 266 8.57 -16.94 24.77
N SER A 267 8.66 -18.27 24.93
CA SER A 267 7.72 -19.21 24.30
C SER A 267 6.30 -19.10 24.85
N ALA A 268 6.13 -18.87 26.15
CA ALA A 268 4.81 -18.66 26.75
C ALA A 268 4.18 -17.36 26.25
N ILE A 269 4.97 -16.29 26.12
CA ILE A 269 4.52 -15.00 25.57
C ILE A 269 4.11 -15.16 24.10
N ARG A 270 4.94 -15.81 23.28
CA ARG A 270 4.61 -16.12 21.89
C ARG A 270 3.33 -16.95 21.80
N SER A 271 3.19 -17.99 22.63
CA SER A 271 2.00 -18.82 22.67
C SER A 271 0.76 -17.99 22.94
N ALA A 272 0.78 -17.17 23.98
CA ALA A 272 -0.36 -16.32 24.33
C ALA A 272 -0.78 -15.40 23.16
N ILE A 273 0.18 -14.72 22.54
CA ILE A 273 -0.07 -13.85 21.38
C ILE A 273 -0.70 -14.62 20.21
N MET A 274 -0.18 -15.80 19.90
CA MET A 274 -0.66 -16.61 18.77
C MET A 274 -2.03 -17.23 19.03
N THR A 275 -2.25 -17.82 20.21
CA THR A 275 -3.48 -18.57 20.49
C THR A 275 -4.69 -17.68 20.74
N THR A 276 -4.49 -16.37 20.95
CA THR A 276 -5.57 -15.39 21.10
C THR A 276 -5.75 -14.50 19.86
N ALA A 277 -5.10 -14.83 18.75
CA ALA A 277 -5.19 -14.07 17.50
C ALA A 277 -6.59 -14.20 16.86
N ASN A 278 -7.01 -13.14 16.16
CA ASN A 278 -8.26 -13.13 15.41
C ASN A 278 -8.01 -13.58 13.96
N GLN A 279 -8.84 -14.48 13.45
CA GLN A 279 -8.77 -14.94 12.05
C GLN A 279 -9.86 -14.33 11.16
N ILE A 280 -10.61 -13.37 11.69
CA ILE A 280 -11.71 -12.71 10.99
C ILE A 280 -11.47 -11.21 10.88
N ASN A 281 -11.99 -10.63 9.81
CA ASN A 281 -12.02 -9.19 9.60
C ASN A 281 -13.23 -8.52 10.29
N ASN A 282 -13.34 -7.21 10.13
CA ASN A 282 -14.42 -6.38 10.66
C ASN A 282 -15.80 -6.65 10.03
N LEU A 283 -15.87 -7.44 8.95
CA LEU A 283 -17.11 -8.01 8.41
C LEU A 283 -17.47 -9.38 9.03
N LYS A 284 -16.69 -9.86 10.01
CA LYS A 284 -16.81 -11.19 10.60
C LYS A 284 -16.59 -12.33 9.59
N ALA A 285 -15.94 -12.04 8.48
CA ALA A 285 -15.51 -13.02 7.48
C ALA A 285 -14.03 -13.38 7.67
N PRO A 286 -13.54 -14.52 7.16
CA PRO A 286 -12.12 -14.86 7.20
C PRO A 286 -11.24 -13.73 6.63
N ILE A 287 -10.05 -13.54 7.20
CA ILE A 287 -9.06 -12.62 6.64
C ILE A 287 -8.70 -13.03 5.22
N THR A 288 -8.59 -12.06 4.32
CA THR A 288 -8.25 -12.26 2.91
C THR A 288 -6.90 -11.62 2.56
N THR A 289 -6.35 -12.00 1.42
CA THR A 289 -5.28 -11.26 0.74
C THR A 289 -5.84 -10.02 0.05
N GLU A 290 -4.95 -9.21 -0.53
CA GLU A 290 -5.28 -8.05 -1.36
C GLU A 290 -6.18 -8.39 -2.57
N LYS A 291 -6.10 -9.63 -3.07
CA LYS A 291 -6.92 -10.14 -4.18
C LYS A 291 -8.31 -10.61 -3.75
N GLY A 292 -8.66 -10.49 -2.47
CA GLY A 292 -9.94 -10.97 -1.93
C GLY A 292 -10.01 -12.50 -1.76
N VAL A 293 -8.90 -13.21 -1.95
CA VAL A 293 -8.80 -14.66 -1.72
C VAL A 293 -8.59 -14.91 -0.23
N ALA A 294 -9.17 -15.97 0.32
CA ALA A 294 -8.97 -16.35 1.72
C ALA A 294 -7.47 -16.51 2.01
N ALA A 295 -6.99 -15.79 3.03
CA ALA A 295 -5.62 -15.89 3.47
C ALA A 295 -5.42 -17.17 4.29
N THR A 296 -4.22 -17.71 4.20
CA THR A 296 -3.77 -18.95 4.81
C THR A 296 -2.84 -18.67 5.98
N PRO A 297 -2.53 -19.70 6.80
CA PRO A 297 -1.48 -19.57 7.80
C PRO A 297 -0.09 -19.18 7.23
N TYR A 298 0.20 -19.44 5.95
CA TYR A 298 1.44 -18.94 5.33
C TYR A 298 1.42 -17.44 5.03
N ASP A 299 0.26 -16.79 5.15
CA ASP A 299 0.11 -15.35 4.95
C ASP A 299 0.12 -14.57 6.27
N PHE A 300 -0.51 -15.11 7.33
CA PHE A 300 -0.70 -14.40 8.60
C PHE A 300 -0.34 -15.20 9.87
N GLY A 301 0.08 -16.45 9.74
CA GLY A 301 0.33 -17.33 10.88
C GLY A 301 -0.96 -17.68 11.64
N ALA A 302 -1.01 -17.34 12.92
CA ALA A 302 -2.16 -17.65 13.76
C ALA A 302 -3.37 -16.72 13.54
N GLY A 303 -3.15 -15.52 13.00
CA GLY A 303 -4.17 -14.50 12.75
C GLY A 303 -3.63 -13.08 12.95
N GLU A 304 -4.52 -12.10 12.94
CA GLU A 304 -4.24 -10.74 13.39
C GLU A 304 -4.12 -10.69 14.92
N VAL A 305 -3.10 -10.00 15.43
CA VAL A 305 -2.89 -9.86 16.88
C VAL A 305 -4.10 -9.23 17.58
N SER A 306 -4.45 -9.75 18.76
CA SER A 306 -5.54 -9.24 19.60
C SER A 306 -5.03 -8.82 20.97
N LEU A 307 -5.61 -7.76 21.54
CA LEU A 307 -5.40 -7.35 22.94
C LEU A 307 -6.42 -7.95 23.91
N THR A 308 -7.49 -8.54 23.39
CA THR A 308 -8.58 -9.15 24.15
C THR A 308 -8.63 -10.63 23.77
N GLY A 309 -7.79 -11.41 24.43
CA GLY A 309 -7.90 -12.87 24.46
C GLY A 309 -8.74 -13.33 25.64
#